data_AF-A0A3C0J0U9-F1
#
_entry.id   AF-A0A3C0J0U9-F1
#
_cell.length_a   1.000
_cell.length_b   1.000
_cell.length_c   1.000
_cell.angle_alpha   90.00
_cell.angle_beta   90.00
_cell.angle_gamma   90.00
#
_symmetry.space_group_name_H-M   'P 1'
#
loop_
_entity.id
_entity.type
_entity.pdbx_description
1 polymer ?
#
loop_
_entity_poly.entity_id
_entity_poly.type
_entity_poly.pdbx_seq_one_letter_code
_entity_poly.pdbx_strand_id
1 'polypeptide(L)'
;MRHTRRILSVFAVAVAVLALASAVSVAQTSAYDYILRGERYLASGAADDAIREFNAALSMEPGNTRASFGLGQAYEQRSRCARVFNYRMELMTEPGTLGKLGFPPLTEQGYQDVQLALDAYAKSVASYPRYPEAYYRQGLLHFV
;
A
#
# COMPACT_ATOMS: atom_id res chain seq x y z
N MET A 1 -60.59 12.83 17.44
CA MET A 1 -59.89 12.39 16.21
C MET A 1 -58.59 13.15 15.87
N ARG A 2 -58.26 14.29 16.51
CA ARG A 2 -57.03 15.07 16.20
C ARG A 2 -55.71 14.45 16.74
N HIS A 3 -55.76 13.68 17.83
CA HIS A 3 -54.56 13.08 18.45
C HIS A 3 -53.96 11.93 17.64
N THR A 4 -54.79 11.10 17.01
CA THR A 4 -54.35 9.93 16.24
C THR A 4 -53.57 10.33 14.98
N ARG A 5 -53.93 11.46 14.34
CA ARG A 5 -53.21 12.00 13.18
C ARG A 5 -51.80 12.50 13.52
N ARG A 6 -51.60 13.07 14.72
CA ARG A 6 -50.29 13.57 15.16
C ARG A 6 -49.30 12.44 15.46
N ILE A 7 -49.78 11.35 16.05
CA ILE A 7 -48.95 10.18 16.36
C ILE A 7 -48.51 9.50 15.06
N LEU A 8 -49.42 9.36 14.09
CA LEU A 8 -49.12 8.79 12.77
C LEU A 8 -48.09 9.63 12.00
N SER A 9 -48.19 10.97 12.08
CA SER A 9 -47.23 11.87 11.43
C SER A 9 -45.83 11.83 12.08
N VAL A 10 -45.76 11.74 13.41
CA VAL A 10 -44.47 11.63 14.11
C VAL A 10 -43.80 10.29 13.80
N PHE A 11 -44.60 9.21 13.74
CA PHE A 11 -44.11 7.90 13.37
C PHE A 11 -43.61 7.85 11.91
N ALA A 12 -44.34 8.47 10.98
CA ALA A 12 -43.92 8.58 9.59
C ALA A 12 -42.62 9.39 9.42
N VAL A 13 -42.47 10.50 10.16
CA VAL A 13 -41.23 11.29 10.17
C VAL A 13 -40.07 10.48 10.77
N ALA A 14 -40.30 9.74 11.86
CA ALA A 14 -39.27 8.90 12.47
C ALA A 14 -38.79 7.79 11.53
N VAL A 15 -39.70 7.12 10.82
CA VAL A 15 -39.37 6.10 9.81
C VAL A 15 -38.61 6.73 8.64
N ALA A 16 -39.02 7.92 8.18
CA ALA A 16 -38.34 8.63 7.10
C ALA A 16 -36.91 9.03 7.50
N VAL A 17 -36.70 9.54 8.72
CA VAL A 17 -35.37 9.87 9.24
C VAL A 17 -34.49 8.62 9.38
N LEU A 18 -35.06 7.48 9.80
CA LEU A 18 -34.33 6.22 9.89
C LEU A 18 -33.93 5.68 8.51
N ALA A 19 -34.83 5.78 7.52
CA ALA A 19 -34.56 5.39 6.14
C ALA A 19 -33.53 6.32 5.45
N LEU A 20 -33.58 7.62 5.74
CA LEU A 20 -32.59 8.60 5.30
C LEU A 20 -31.21 8.35 5.94
N ALA A 21 -31.16 7.95 7.21
CA ALA A 21 -29.92 7.56 7.88
C ALA A 21 -29.28 6.30 7.26
N SER A 22 -30.09 5.36 6.74
CA SER A 22 -29.59 4.23 5.95
C SER A 22 -29.22 4.57 4.50
N ALA A 23 -29.64 5.74 4.01
CA ALA A 23 -29.38 6.22 2.64
C ALA A 23 -28.22 7.22 2.57
N VAL A 24 -27.64 7.62 3.71
CA VAL A 24 -26.35 8.32 3.73
C VAL A 24 -25.30 7.35 3.20
N SER A 25 -25.00 7.50 1.92
CA SER A 25 -23.77 7.02 1.30
C SER A 25 -22.61 7.65 2.06
N VAL A 26 -22.13 6.96 3.10
CA VAL A 26 -20.73 7.08 3.49
C VAL A 26 -19.99 6.70 2.22
N ALA A 27 -19.31 7.65 1.58
CA ALA A 27 -18.49 7.37 0.41
C ALA A 27 -17.51 6.26 0.82
N GLN A 28 -17.81 5.03 0.42
CA GLN A 28 -17.05 3.89 0.84
C GLN A 28 -15.70 3.99 0.13
N THR A 29 -14.65 4.22 0.90
CA THR A 29 -13.28 4.36 0.38
C THR A 29 -12.98 3.19 -0.54
N SER A 30 -12.62 3.48 -1.79
CA SER A 30 -12.27 2.47 -2.78
C SER A 30 -10.79 2.07 -2.67
N ALA A 31 -10.42 0.93 -3.28
CA ALA A 31 -9.01 0.54 -3.42
C ALA A 31 -8.19 1.64 -4.11
N TYR A 32 -8.79 2.34 -5.08
CA TYR A 32 -8.17 3.46 -5.77
C TYR A 32 -7.88 4.65 -4.85
N ASP A 33 -8.79 4.98 -3.93
CA ASP A 33 -8.58 6.07 -2.96
C ASP A 33 -7.43 5.74 -2.00
N TYR A 34 -7.34 4.49 -1.55
CA TYR A 34 -6.20 3.99 -0.77
C TYR A 34 -4.89 4.11 -1.55
N ILE A 35 -4.87 3.72 -2.83
CA ILE A 35 -3.67 3.87 -3.69
C ILE A 35 -3.24 5.34 -3.77
N LEU A 36 -4.18 6.25 -4.07
CA LEU A 36 -3.86 7.68 -4.19
C LEU A 36 -3.32 8.28 -2.89
N ARG A 37 -3.84 7.87 -1.73
CA ARG A 37 -3.29 8.31 -0.44
C ARG A 37 -1.90 7.72 -0.19
N GLY A 38 -1.70 6.44 -0.50
CA GLY A 38 -0.39 5.78 -0.41
C GLY A 38 0.67 6.48 -1.25
N GLU A 39 0.34 6.87 -2.47
CA GLU A 39 1.24 7.62 -3.36
C GLU A 39 1.61 9.01 -2.80
N ARG A 40 0.65 9.70 -2.16
CA ARG A 40 0.92 10.98 -1.50
C ARG A 40 1.86 10.82 -0.30
N TYR A 41 1.67 9.77 0.50
CA TYR A 41 2.55 9.46 1.62
C TYR A 41 3.95 9.04 1.17
N LEU A 42 4.07 8.27 0.08
CA LEU A 42 5.36 7.98 -0.56
C LEU A 42 6.09 9.26 -0.96
N ALA A 43 5.39 10.15 -1.66
CA ALA A 43 5.95 11.42 -2.13
C ALA A 43 6.42 12.32 -0.97
N SER A 44 5.80 12.22 0.21
CA SER A 44 6.17 12.99 1.40
C SER A 44 7.23 12.32 2.28
N GLY A 45 7.68 11.11 1.97
CA GLY A 45 8.62 10.38 2.82
C GLY A 45 7.99 9.56 3.94
N ALA A 46 6.66 9.58 4.06
CA ALA A 46 5.90 8.89 5.10
C ALA A 46 5.69 7.41 4.72
N ALA A 47 6.78 6.65 4.70
CA ALA A 47 6.78 5.27 4.22
C ALA A 47 5.81 4.34 5.00
N ASP A 48 5.70 4.49 6.33
CA ASP A 48 4.78 3.67 7.14
C ASP A 48 3.31 3.92 6.79
N ASP A 49 2.92 5.17 6.59
CA ASP A 49 1.57 5.53 6.17
C ASP A 49 1.29 5.03 4.76
N ALA A 50 2.26 5.14 3.85
CA ALA A 50 2.14 4.57 2.52
C ALA A 50 1.91 3.06 2.56
N ILE A 51 2.68 2.31 3.35
CA ILE A 51 2.53 0.85 3.54
C ILE A 51 1.11 0.53 4.03
N ARG A 52 0.61 1.29 5.00
CA ARG A 52 -0.74 1.09 5.56
C ARG A 52 -1.82 1.30 4.48
N GLU A 53 -1.73 2.36 3.69
CA GLU A 53 -2.70 2.64 2.63
C GLU A 53 -2.64 1.60 1.51
N PHE A 54 -1.45 1.21 1.04
CA PHE A 54 -1.34 0.18 -0.01
C PHE A 54 -1.80 -1.20 0.45
N ASN A 55 -1.57 -1.58 1.72
CA ASN A 55 -2.11 -2.82 2.27
C ASN A 55 -3.64 -2.80 2.34
N ALA A 56 -4.24 -1.65 2.65
CA ALA A 56 -5.69 -1.49 2.61
C ALA A 56 -6.24 -1.61 1.18
N ALA A 57 -5.57 -1.02 0.18
CA ALA A 57 -5.91 -1.22 -1.23
C ALA A 57 -5.82 -2.70 -1.64
N LEU A 58 -4.75 -3.40 -1.26
CA LEU A 58 -4.56 -4.83 -1.58
C LEU A 58 -5.52 -5.75 -0.82
N SER A 59 -6.00 -5.34 0.34
CA SER A 59 -7.05 -6.09 1.06
C SER A 59 -8.39 -6.03 0.31
N MET A 60 -8.63 -4.96 -0.46
CA MET A 60 -9.81 -4.82 -1.31
C MET A 60 -9.61 -5.45 -2.69
N GLU A 61 -8.44 -5.26 -3.29
CA GLU A 61 -8.07 -5.77 -4.61
C GLU A 61 -6.70 -6.47 -4.54
N PRO A 62 -6.66 -7.77 -4.16
CA PRO A 62 -5.39 -8.48 -3.95
C PRO A 62 -4.46 -8.55 -5.18
N GLY A 63 -5.02 -8.45 -6.38
CA GLY A 63 -4.28 -8.44 -7.65
C GLY A 63 -3.95 -7.04 -8.17
N ASN A 64 -4.18 -5.98 -7.40
CA ASN A 64 -3.95 -4.62 -7.88
C ASN A 64 -2.44 -4.37 -8.05
N THR A 65 -2.02 -4.29 -9.31
CA THR A 65 -0.62 -4.11 -9.71
C THR A 65 -0.04 -2.81 -9.17
N ARG A 66 -0.80 -1.71 -9.25
CA ARG A 66 -0.35 -0.39 -8.82
C ARG A 66 -0.14 -0.33 -7.31
N ALA A 67 -1.05 -0.93 -6.54
CA ALA A 67 -0.92 -1.03 -5.10
C ALA A 67 0.28 -1.91 -4.68
N SER A 68 0.48 -3.06 -5.33
CA SER A 68 1.64 -3.93 -5.07
C SER A 68 2.96 -3.23 -5.40
N PHE A 69 3.01 -2.49 -6.51
CA PHE A 69 4.19 -1.70 -6.89
C PHE A 69 4.48 -0.59 -5.89
N GLY A 70 3.45 0.18 -5.50
CA GLY A 70 3.58 1.24 -4.49
C GLY A 70 4.01 0.70 -3.13
N LEU A 71 3.52 -0.47 -2.74
CA LEU A 71 3.96 -1.15 -1.51
C LEU A 71 5.46 -1.48 -1.54
N GLY A 72 5.96 -1.97 -2.68
CA GLY A 72 7.40 -2.21 -2.86
C GLY A 72 8.24 -0.95 -2.72
N GLN A 73 7.78 0.17 -3.30
CA GLN A 73 8.44 1.46 -3.17
C GLN A 73 8.45 1.96 -1.72
N ALA A 74 7.37 1.70 -0.98
CA ALA A 74 7.23 2.16 0.40
C ALA A 74 8.17 1.40 1.34
N TYR A 75 8.29 0.08 1.18
CA TYR A 75 9.29 -0.70 1.92
C TYR A 75 10.73 -0.31 1.55
N GLU A 76 11.02 -0.05 0.27
CA GLU A 76 12.34 0.44 -0.17
C GLU A 76 12.67 1.77 0.52
N GLN A 77 11.74 2.72 0.55
CA GLN A 77 11.91 4.00 1.21
C GLN A 77 12.08 3.85 2.73
N ARG A 78 11.33 2.95 3.37
CA ARG A 78 11.43 2.69 4.82
C ARG A 78 12.77 2.06 5.20
N SER A 79 13.28 1.16 4.37
CA SER A 79 14.60 0.54 4.56
C SER A 79 15.75 1.54 4.47
N ARG A 80 15.50 2.79 4.02
CA ARG A 80 16.52 3.82 3.71
C ARG A 80 17.53 3.35 2.66
N CYS A 81 17.27 2.23 2.00
CA CYS A 81 18.16 1.65 1.03
C CYS A 81 17.87 2.32 -0.31
N ALA A 82 18.76 3.21 -0.76
CA ALA A 82 18.57 4.00 -1.98
C ALA A 82 18.39 3.14 -3.25
N ARG A 83 18.71 1.84 -3.18
CA ARG A 83 18.36 0.83 -4.20
C ARG A 83 18.24 -0.53 -3.54
N VAL A 84 17.17 -1.24 -3.84
CA VAL A 84 17.07 -2.71 -3.68
C VAL A 84 18.29 -3.44 -4.28
N PHE A 85 18.91 -2.87 -5.31
CA PHE A 85 20.18 -3.34 -5.91
C PHE A 85 21.37 -3.35 -4.93
N ASN A 86 21.48 -2.34 -4.06
CA ASN A 86 22.39 -2.25 -2.91
C ASN A 86 22.50 -3.57 -2.15
N TYR A 87 21.33 -4.04 -1.76
CA TYR A 87 21.15 -5.12 -0.81
C TYR A 87 21.45 -6.52 -1.37
N ARG A 88 21.25 -6.72 -2.67
CA ARG A 88 21.57 -8.01 -3.30
C ARG A 88 23.08 -8.24 -3.40
N MET A 89 23.86 -7.18 -3.57
CA MET A 89 25.32 -7.27 -3.41
C MET A 89 25.68 -7.70 -1.98
N GLU A 90 25.06 -7.12 -0.95
CA GLU A 90 25.26 -7.48 0.47
C GLU A 90 24.93 -8.96 0.76
N LEU A 91 23.83 -9.48 0.20
CA LEU A 91 23.40 -10.88 0.39
C LEU A 91 24.22 -11.90 -0.42
N MET A 92 24.82 -11.49 -1.54
CA MET A 92 25.68 -12.34 -2.38
C MET A 92 27.17 -12.22 -2.04
N THR A 93 27.53 -11.33 -1.11
CA THR A 93 28.91 -11.15 -0.65
C THR A 93 28.98 -11.33 0.86
N GLU A 94 30.18 -11.43 1.42
CA GLU A 94 30.31 -11.55 2.88
C GLU A 94 29.66 -10.35 3.59
N PRO A 95 28.97 -10.58 4.72
CA PRO A 95 28.45 -9.50 5.56
C PRO A 95 29.49 -8.40 5.79
N GLY A 96 29.13 -7.14 5.52
CA GLY A 96 30.04 -5.98 5.65
C GLY A 96 30.70 -5.51 4.36
N THR A 97 30.42 -6.15 3.21
CA THR A 97 30.91 -5.70 1.90
C THR A 97 30.34 -4.34 1.48
N LEU A 98 29.07 -4.04 1.76
CA LEU A 98 28.55 -2.68 1.54
C LEU A 98 29.25 -1.63 2.41
N GLY A 99 29.60 -2.00 3.64
CA GLY A 99 30.45 -1.19 4.52
C GLY A 99 31.79 -0.84 3.86
N LYS A 100 32.43 -1.82 3.20
CA LYS A 100 33.69 -1.61 2.44
C LYS A 100 33.50 -0.73 1.20
N LEU A 101 32.30 -0.69 0.62
CA LEU A 101 31.94 0.16 -0.52
C LEU A 101 31.41 1.54 -0.10
N GLY A 102 31.46 1.88 1.19
CA GLY A 102 31.06 3.19 1.71
C GLY A 102 29.55 3.36 1.93
N PHE A 103 28.78 2.27 1.88
CA PHE A 103 27.37 2.28 2.23
C PHE A 103 27.20 1.87 3.71
N PRO A 104 26.32 2.55 4.47
CA PRO A 104 26.03 2.14 5.82
C PRO A 104 25.38 0.75 5.82
N PRO A 105 25.75 -0.15 6.75
CA PRO A 105 25.08 -1.45 6.89
C PRO A 105 23.61 -1.24 7.26
N LEU A 106 22.73 -2.07 6.72
CA LEU A 106 21.31 -2.04 7.08
C LEU A 106 21.08 -2.55 8.51
N THR A 107 20.00 -2.08 9.12
CA THR A 107 19.47 -2.66 10.36
C THR A 107 18.67 -3.93 10.03
N GLU A 108 18.45 -4.82 11.00
CA GLU A 108 17.60 -6.01 10.80
C GLU A 108 16.23 -5.68 10.18
N GLN A 109 15.61 -4.58 10.62
CA GLN A 109 14.37 -4.08 10.01
C GLN A 109 14.56 -3.67 8.55
N GLY A 110 15.68 -3.03 8.21
CA GLY A 110 16.04 -2.72 6.83
C GLY A 110 16.21 -3.98 5.98
N TYR A 111 16.84 -5.03 6.52
CA TYR A 111 16.95 -6.34 5.86
C TYR A 111 15.56 -6.94 5.57
N GLN A 112 14.66 -6.89 6.55
CA GLN A 112 13.28 -7.38 6.41
C GLN A 112 12.46 -6.54 5.42
N ASP A 113 12.60 -5.22 5.45
CA ASP A 113 11.86 -4.32 4.56
C ASP A 113 12.29 -4.52 3.11
N VAL A 114 13.57 -4.75 2.83
CA VAL A 114 13.98 -5.13 1.47
C VAL A 114 13.34 -6.48 1.07
N GLN A 115 13.27 -7.43 2.01
CA GLN A 115 12.37 -8.60 2.00
C GLN A 115 11.04 -8.34 1.31
N LEU A 116 10.27 -7.53 2.01
CA LEU A 116 8.89 -7.22 1.67
C LEU A 116 8.79 -6.42 0.37
N ALA A 117 9.79 -5.57 0.07
CA ALA A 117 9.85 -4.84 -1.19
C ALA A 117 10.00 -5.79 -2.39
N LEU A 118 10.91 -6.75 -2.31
CA LEU A 118 11.18 -7.75 -3.33
C LEU A 118 9.91 -8.57 -3.65
N ASP A 119 9.24 -9.05 -2.61
CA ASP A 119 7.99 -9.82 -2.73
C ASP A 119 6.84 -8.99 -3.34
N ALA A 120 6.71 -7.73 -2.95
CA ALA A 120 5.68 -6.84 -3.47
C ALA A 120 5.89 -6.53 -4.96
N TYR A 121 7.14 -6.31 -5.39
CA TYR A 121 7.47 -6.14 -6.80
C TYR A 121 7.20 -7.43 -7.61
N ALA A 122 7.52 -8.60 -7.08
CA ALA A 122 7.22 -9.88 -7.72
C ALA A 122 5.70 -10.07 -7.93
N LYS A 123 4.88 -9.73 -6.94
CA LYS A 123 3.40 -9.75 -7.05
C LYS A 123 2.89 -8.79 -8.13
N SER A 124 3.48 -7.59 -8.22
CA SER A 124 3.13 -6.61 -9.24
C SER A 124 3.35 -7.17 -10.65
N VAL A 125 4.51 -7.76 -10.92
CA VAL A 125 4.82 -8.32 -12.24
C VAL A 125 3.99 -9.55 -12.56
N ALA A 126 3.76 -10.43 -11.58
CA ALA A 126 2.88 -11.59 -11.77
C ALA A 126 1.46 -11.18 -12.19
N SER A 127 0.97 -10.05 -11.66
CA SER A 127 -0.39 -9.54 -11.93
C SER A 127 -0.50 -8.80 -13.27
N TYR A 128 0.53 -8.05 -13.67
CA TYR A 128 0.57 -7.40 -14.99
C TYR A 128 1.97 -7.47 -15.62
N PRO A 129 2.21 -8.47 -16.49
CA PRO A 129 3.48 -8.70 -17.19
C PRO A 129 3.96 -7.59 -18.15
N ARG A 130 3.27 -6.44 -18.18
CA ARG A 130 3.56 -5.31 -19.08
C ARG A 130 3.84 -4.00 -18.34
N TYR A 131 4.10 -4.02 -17.03
CA TYR A 131 4.47 -2.84 -16.25
C TYR A 131 6.00 -2.63 -16.24
N PRO A 132 6.59 -1.78 -17.11
CA PRO A 132 8.02 -1.81 -17.42
C PRO A 132 8.91 -1.48 -16.22
N GLU A 133 8.44 -0.61 -15.33
CA GLU A 133 9.18 -0.19 -14.14
C GLU A 133 9.22 -1.28 -13.06
N ALA A 134 8.17 -2.10 -12.95
CA ALA A 134 8.17 -3.28 -12.09
C ALA A 134 9.12 -4.36 -12.64
N TYR A 135 9.25 -4.51 -13.97
CA TYR A 135 10.27 -5.36 -14.58
C TYR A 135 11.69 -4.85 -14.39
N TYR A 136 11.92 -3.54 -14.36
CA TYR A 136 13.24 -3.01 -14.02
C TYR A 136 13.59 -3.34 -12.56
N ARG A 137 12.64 -3.13 -11.63
CA ARG A 137 12.84 -3.42 -10.21
C ARG A 137 12.90 -4.93 -9.89
N GLN A 138 12.19 -5.77 -10.64
CA GLN A 138 12.29 -7.24 -10.57
C GLN A 138 13.45 -7.81 -11.42
N GLY A 139 13.88 -7.15 -12.49
CA GLY A 139 15.02 -7.57 -13.31
C GLY A 139 16.31 -7.54 -12.51
N LEU A 140 16.44 -6.56 -11.61
CA LEU A 140 17.49 -6.50 -10.58
C LEU A 140 17.47 -7.71 -9.61
N LEU A 141 16.38 -8.49 -9.62
CA LEU A 141 16.06 -9.63 -8.77
C LEU A 141 16.24 -10.99 -9.47
N HIS A 142 16.42 -11.04 -10.78
CA HIS A 142 16.49 -12.29 -11.55
C HIS A 142 17.73 -12.46 -12.42
N PHE A 143 18.59 -11.45 -12.60
CA PHE A 143 19.89 -11.70 -13.19
C PHE A 143 20.83 -12.37 -12.17
N VAL A 144 21.32 -13.52 -12.62
CA VAL A 144 22.32 -14.43 -12.02
C VAL A 144 23.69 -14.04 -12.57
#